data_AF-A0A9E8X3G8-F1
#
_entry.id   AF-A0A9E8X3G8-F1
#
_cell.length_a   1.000
_cell.length_b   1.000
_cell.length_c   1.000
_cell.angle_alpha   90.00
_cell.angle_beta   90.00
_cell.angle_gamma   90.00
#
_symmetry.space_group_name_H-M   'P 1'
#
loop_
_entity.id
_entity.type
_entity.pdbx_description
1 polymer ?
#
loop_
_entity_poly.entity_id
_entity_poly.type
_entity_poly.pdbx_seq_one_letter_code
_entity_poly.pdbx_strand_id
1 'polypeptide(L)'
;MMSLASKPSSKNLSHLMITMAASSMLLLSACNDSNTQADTKKVEKVADLSIFEGCYTVSHDEPAQIKVSQQGGAWVMQMKEPASAKRVWDDAEPLEVIENSDIPQFFSIDPDNVDAVIGRPDRVLVLAHVKPVYANIDPLLDSEYLSYIYKGANTIYRVECDDVNTDILANPHANIVIDNVKETI
;
A
#
# COMPACT_ATOMS: atom_id res chain seq x y z
N MET A 1 -29.56 61.27 -19.34
CA MET A 1 -30.55 60.94 -18.29
C MET A 1 -29.87 60.02 -17.29
N MET A 2 -29.96 60.40 -16.01
CA MET A 2 -29.76 59.60 -14.78
C MET A 2 -28.40 58.88 -14.58
N SER A 3 -27.52 59.33 -13.67
CA SER A 3 -27.62 59.21 -12.17
C SER A 3 -27.11 57.83 -11.71
N LEU A 4 -26.24 57.62 -10.72
CA LEU A 4 -25.62 58.45 -9.68
C LEU A 4 -24.44 57.66 -9.06
N ALA A 5 -23.48 58.41 -8.50
CA ALA A 5 -22.68 58.12 -7.28
C ALA A 5 -21.75 56.87 -7.24
N SER A 6 -20.53 56.94 -6.70
CA SER A 6 -20.16 57.53 -5.41
C SER A 6 -18.69 57.99 -5.33
N LYS A 7 -18.44 58.82 -4.31
CA LYS A 7 -17.31 59.74 -4.10
C LYS A 7 -16.04 59.10 -3.48
N PRO A 8 -14.92 59.86 -3.44
CA PRO A 8 -13.56 59.39 -3.15
C PRO A 8 -13.16 59.64 -1.69
N SER A 9 -12.07 59.02 -1.23
CA SER A 9 -11.12 59.50 -0.18
C SER A 9 -10.20 58.33 0.22
N SER A 10 -8.97 58.44 0.71
CA SER A 10 -7.83 59.33 0.56
C SER A 10 -6.69 58.68 1.36
N LYS A 11 -5.45 58.82 0.88
CA LYS A 11 -4.21 59.00 1.67
C LYS A 11 -3.64 57.83 2.49
N ASN A 12 -2.50 57.35 1.99
CA ASN A 12 -1.22 57.09 2.67
C ASN A 12 -1.11 57.64 4.11
N LEU A 13 -0.51 56.87 5.03
CA LEU A 13 0.83 57.16 5.58
C LEU A 13 1.31 56.05 6.53
N SER A 14 2.58 55.67 6.33
CA SER A 14 3.44 54.86 7.19
C SER A 14 3.53 55.38 8.61
N HIS A 15 3.77 54.52 9.62
CA HIS A 15 4.73 54.80 10.69
C HIS A 15 5.24 53.52 11.37
N LEU A 16 6.58 53.44 11.35
CA LEU A 16 7.51 52.57 12.05
C LEU A 16 7.42 52.79 13.57
N MET A 17 7.54 51.74 14.40
CA MET A 17 8.25 51.82 15.68
C MET A 17 8.71 50.43 16.18
N ILE A 18 9.95 50.43 16.66
CA ILE A 18 10.74 49.34 17.24
C ILE A 18 10.52 49.32 18.76
N THR A 19 10.41 48.15 19.39
CA THR A 19 10.80 47.97 20.80
C THR A 19 11.32 46.55 21.06
N MET A 20 12.61 46.46 21.39
CA MET A 20 13.27 45.35 22.07
C MET A 20 12.68 45.15 23.47
N ALA A 21 12.44 43.90 23.86
CA ALA A 21 12.42 43.49 25.26
C ALA A 21 13.21 42.18 25.39
N ALA A 22 14.40 42.28 25.96
CA ALA A 22 15.21 41.15 26.41
C ALA A 22 14.73 40.73 27.81
N SER A 23 14.37 39.47 27.97
CA SER A 23 14.11 38.86 29.29
C SER A 23 14.82 37.52 29.36
N SER A 24 16.05 37.56 29.87
CA SER A 24 16.79 36.38 30.31
C SER A 24 16.15 35.84 31.58
N MET A 25 15.38 34.75 31.48
CA MET A 25 14.98 33.97 32.65
C MET A 25 16.00 32.86 32.88
N LEU A 26 16.71 32.97 34.01
CA LEU A 26 17.50 31.92 34.63
C LEU A 26 16.55 30.75 34.96
N LEU A 27 16.72 29.61 34.30
CA LEU A 27 16.15 28.34 34.75
C LEU A 27 17.24 27.56 35.49
N LEU A 28 17.03 27.41 36.81
CA LEU A 28 17.79 26.52 37.68
C LEU A 28 17.68 25.09 37.13
N SER A 29 18.81 24.45 36.86
CA SER A 29 18.90 23.00 36.74
C SER A 29 18.83 22.38 38.14
N ALA A 30 17.64 22.01 38.58
CA ALA A 30 17.47 21.06 39.67
C ALA A 30 17.44 19.64 39.05
N CYS A 31 18.50 18.87 39.28
CA CYS A 31 18.47 17.43 39.07
C CYS A 31 17.45 16.84 40.06
N ASN A 32 16.33 16.35 39.53
CA ASN A 32 15.38 15.58 40.32
C ASN A 32 15.51 14.11 39.89
N ASP A 33 16.15 13.30 40.73
CA ASP A 33 16.03 11.85 40.69
C ASP A 33 14.57 11.50 40.96
N SER A 34 13.82 11.28 39.89
CA SER A 34 12.48 10.72 39.96
C SER A 34 12.40 9.60 38.96
N ASN A 35 12.43 8.38 39.49
CA ASN A 35 11.96 7.15 38.86
C ASN A 35 10.62 7.42 38.18
N THR A 36 10.68 7.87 36.94
CA THR A 36 9.53 7.97 36.05
C THR A 36 9.80 6.91 35.02
N GLN A 37 9.13 5.79 35.23
CA GLN A 37 8.99 4.72 34.27
C GLN A 37 8.59 5.38 32.95
N ALA A 38 9.56 5.50 32.04
CA ALA A 38 9.30 6.00 30.71
C ALA A 38 8.35 5.00 30.08
N ASP A 39 7.06 5.34 30.08
CA ASP A 39 6.10 4.77 29.18
C ASP A 39 6.63 5.04 27.79
N THR A 40 7.37 4.05 27.30
CA THR A 40 8.06 4.12 26.03
C THR A 40 6.92 3.97 25.04
N LYS A 41 6.31 5.10 24.65
CA LYS A 41 5.48 5.15 23.46
C LYS A 41 6.30 4.48 22.37
N LYS A 42 5.93 3.23 22.05
CA LYS A 42 6.45 2.46 20.95
C LYS A 42 6.33 3.40 19.77
N VAL A 43 7.45 3.94 19.32
CA VAL A 43 7.50 4.71 18.08
C VAL A 43 7.10 3.68 17.04
N GLU A 44 5.85 3.77 16.60
CA GLU A 44 5.30 2.94 15.55
C GLU A 44 6.18 3.19 14.34
N LYS A 45 7.04 2.21 14.05
CA LYS A 45 7.90 2.26 12.87
C LYS A 45 6.95 2.32 11.70
N VAL A 46 6.88 3.48 11.04
CA VAL A 46 6.14 3.63 9.79
C VAL A 46 6.63 2.51 8.87
N ALA A 47 5.72 1.63 8.47
CA ALA A 47 6.03 0.50 7.61
C ALA A 47 6.66 1.01 6.31
N ASP A 48 7.80 0.43 5.93
CA ASP A 48 8.44 0.77 4.66
C ASP A 48 7.68 0.07 3.53
N LEU A 49 6.85 0.83 2.83
CA LEU A 49 6.01 0.30 1.76
C LEU A 49 6.76 0.09 0.44
N SER A 50 8.01 0.56 0.33
CA SER A 50 8.83 0.33 -0.86
C SER A 50 9.12 -1.15 -1.11
N ILE A 51 8.99 -1.98 -0.08
CA ILE A 51 9.07 -3.44 -0.19
C ILE A 51 8.02 -4.01 -1.15
N PHE A 52 6.88 -3.31 -1.30
CA PHE A 52 5.81 -3.69 -2.22
C PHE A 52 5.97 -3.13 -3.63
N GLU A 53 6.94 -2.26 -3.91
CA GLU A 53 7.11 -1.74 -5.26
C GLU A 53 7.58 -2.86 -6.20
N GLY A 54 6.79 -3.20 -7.23
CA GLY A 54 7.13 -4.26 -8.15
C GLY A 54 5.92 -4.88 -8.86
N CYS A 55 6.19 -5.94 -9.60
CA CYS A 55 5.18 -6.71 -10.30
C CYS A 55 5.06 -8.12 -9.70
N TYR A 56 3.85 -8.65 -9.69
CA TYR A 56 3.50 -9.87 -9.00
C TYR A 56 2.63 -10.79 -9.85
N THR A 57 2.75 -12.08 -9.59
CA THR A 57 1.97 -13.16 -10.21
C THR A 57 1.61 -14.21 -9.16
N VAL A 58 0.59 -15.01 -9.44
CA VAL A 58 0.16 -16.14 -8.59
C VAL A 58 0.93 -17.43 -8.88
N SER A 59 1.80 -17.44 -9.90
CA SER A 59 2.61 -18.60 -10.30
C SER A 59 3.97 -18.16 -10.85
N HIS A 60 5.04 -18.87 -10.48
CA HIS A 60 6.41 -18.61 -10.96
C HIS A 60 6.55 -18.59 -12.48
N ASP A 61 5.74 -19.37 -13.18
CA ASP A 61 5.82 -19.55 -14.64
C ASP A 61 4.88 -18.60 -15.40
N GLU A 62 4.15 -17.74 -14.69
CA GLU A 62 3.20 -16.82 -15.28
C GLU A 62 3.75 -15.39 -15.32
N PRO A 63 3.42 -14.62 -16.37
CA PRO A 63 3.78 -13.21 -16.44
C PRO A 63 3.11 -12.41 -15.32
N ALA A 64 3.62 -11.20 -15.07
CA ALA A 64 3.06 -10.31 -14.06
C ALA A 64 1.55 -10.07 -14.29
N GLN A 65 0.76 -10.08 -13.23
CA GLN A 65 -0.69 -9.83 -13.25
C GLN A 65 -1.08 -8.62 -12.41
N ILE A 66 -0.28 -8.29 -11.40
CA ILE A 66 -0.48 -7.18 -10.48
C ILE A 66 0.78 -6.31 -10.53
N LYS A 67 0.62 -5.00 -10.57
CA LYS A 67 1.71 -4.04 -10.44
C LYS A 67 1.42 -3.11 -9.29
N VAL A 68 2.39 -2.92 -8.40
CA VAL A 68 2.34 -1.95 -7.31
C VAL A 68 3.44 -0.91 -7.56
N SER A 69 3.07 0.37 -7.50
CA SER A 69 3.97 1.48 -7.79
C SER A 69 3.58 2.73 -7.02
N GLN A 70 4.49 3.70 -6.93
CA GLN A 70 4.17 5.02 -6.39
C GLN A 70 3.81 5.99 -7.52
N GLN A 71 2.63 6.62 -7.44
CA GLN A 71 2.16 7.63 -8.39
C GLN A 71 1.65 8.85 -7.64
N GLY A 72 2.21 10.03 -7.94
CA GLY A 72 1.80 11.28 -7.28
C GLY A 72 2.00 11.27 -5.75
N GLY A 73 2.95 10.47 -5.23
CA GLY A 73 3.21 10.31 -3.80
C GLY A 73 2.28 9.30 -3.10
N ALA A 74 1.28 8.75 -3.78
CA ALA A 74 0.42 7.69 -3.28
C ALA A 74 0.87 6.32 -3.79
N TRP A 75 0.66 5.29 -2.98
CA TRP A 75 0.81 3.90 -3.43
C TRP A 75 -0.43 3.49 -4.20
N VAL A 76 -0.22 2.89 -5.36
CA VAL A 76 -1.30 2.41 -6.22
C VAL A 76 -1.00 1.02 -6.72
N MET A 77 -2.06 0.26 -6.97
CA MET A 77 -2.00 -0.97 -7.72
C MET A 77 -2.66 -0.81 -9.08
N GLN A 78 -2.22 -1.65 -10.02
CA GLN A 78 -2.85 -1.85 -11.31
C GLN A 78 -2.90 -3.35 -11.61
N MET A 79 -4.00 -3.81 -12.18
CA MET A 79 -4.14 -5.15 -12.73
C MET A 79 -3.75 -5.15 -14.20
N LYS A 80 -3.19 -6.27 -14.65
CA LYS A 80 -2.89 -6.47 -16.06
C LYS A 80 -4.16 -6.77 -16.83
N GLU A 81 -4.29 -6.12 -17.98
CA GLU A 81 -5.45 -6.20 -18.84
C GLU A 81 -5.22 -7.17 -20.00
N PRO A 82 -6.28 -7.86 -20.47
CA PRO A 82 -6.19 -8.76 -21.61
C PRO A 82 -5.79 -8.01 -22.88
N ALA A 83 -5.28 -8.73 -23.88
CA ALA A 83 -4.86 -8.16 -25.17
C ALA A 83 -5.95 -7.34 -25.89
N SER A 84 -7.23 -7.57 -25.58
CA SER A 84 -8.37 -6.83 -26.11
C SER A 84 -8.53 -5.41 -25.55
N ALA A 85 -7.91 -5.08 -24.41
CA ALA A 85 -8.16 -3.86 -23.66
C ALA A 85 -7.47 -2.59 -24.21
N LYS A 86 -6.60 -2.71 -25.23
CA LYS A 86 -5.82 -1.61 -25.83
C LYS A 86 -4.87 -0.86 -24.86
N ARG A 87 -4.77 -1.32 -23.62
CA ARG A 87 -3.83 -0.88 -22.58
C ARG A 87 -3.29 -2.12 -21.88
N VAL A 88 -2.07 -2.04 -21.35
CA VAL A 88 -1.43 -3.17 -20.66
C VAL A 88 -1.91 -3.28 -19.22
N TRP A 89 -1.92 -2.14 -18.53
CA TRP A 89 -2.31 -2.01 -17.13
C TRP A 89 -3.61 -1.23 -17.05
N ASP A 90 -4.49 -1.59 -16.13
CA ASP A 90 -5.75 -0.88 -15.86
C ASP A 90 -5.51 0.48 -15.18
N ASP A 91 -6.57 1.09 -14.64
CA ASP A 91 -6.45 2.36 -13.95
C ASP A 91 -5.81 2.18 -12.56
N ALA A 92 -4.97 3.14 -12.17
CA ALA A 92 -4.32 3.11 -10.86
C ALA A 92 -5.34 3.21 -9.71
N GLU A 93 -5.42 2.16 -8.90
CA GLU A 93 -6.26 2.10 -7.71
C GLU A 93 -5.43 2.35 -6.44
N PRO A 94 -5.91 3.16 -5.49
CA PRO A 94 -5.14 3.50 -4.30
C PRO A 94 -4.96 2.29 -3.37
N LEU A 95 -3.81 2.26 -2.71
CA LEU A 95 -3.49 1.32 -1.63
C LEU A 95 -3.34 2.06 -0.31
N GLU A 96 -3.77 1.43 0.78
CA GLU A 96 -3.59 1.92 2.14
C GLU A 96 -2.96 0.87 3.03
N VAL A 97 -2.30 1.34 4.09
CA VAL A 97 -1.72 0.46 5.11
C VAL A 97 -2.84 -0.20 5.89
N ILE A 98 -2.67 -1.49 6.16
CA ILE A 98 -3.55 -2.24 7.04
C ILE A 98 -2.84 -2.40 8.39
N GLU A 99 -3.56 -2.07 9.45
CA GLU A 99 -3.05 -2.14 10.81
C GLU A 99 -2.79 -3.57 11.26
N ASN A 100 -1.83 -3.72 12.16
CA ASN A 100 -1.41 -5.03 12.66
C ASN A 100 -2.58 -5.82 13.29
N SER A 101 -3.54 -5.13 13.90
CA SER A 101 -4.74 -5.73 14.50
C SER A 101 -5.71 -6.33 13.47
N ASP A 102 -5.65 -5.90 12.22
CA ASP A 102 -6.58 -6.32 11.16
C ASP A 102 -6.02 -7.47 10.32
N ILE A 103 -4.73 -7.78 10.43
CA ILE A 103 -4.07 -8.88 9.70
C ILE A 103 -4.81 -10.22 9.83
N PRO A 104 -5.29 -10.64 11.03
CA PRO A 104 -5.99 -11.93 11.17
C PRO A 104 -7.31 -12.04 10.39
N GLN A 105 -7.83 -10.95 9.83
CA GLN A 105 -9.01 -10.97 8.97
C GLN A 105 -8.68 -11.49 7.56
N PHE A 106 -7.41 -11.41 7.15
CA PHE A 106 -6.94 -11.71 5.79
C PHE A 106 -6.01 -12.91 5.75
N PHE A 107 -5.11 -13.03 6.73
CA PHE A 107 -4.06 -14.05 6.75
C PHE A 107 -4.05 -14.83 8.06
N SER A 108 -3.94 -16.15 7.96
CA SER A 108 -3.77 -17.05 9.10
C SER A 108 -2.30 -17.09 9.56
N ILE A 109 -1.72 -15.93 9.87
CA ILE A 109 -0.32 -15.75 10.25
C ILE A 109 -0.27 -14.90 11.52
N ASP A 110 0.71 -15.19 12.39
CA ASP A 110 0.99 -14.32 13.54
C ASP A 110 1.39 -12.92 13.03
N PRO A 111 0.65 -11.86 13.40
CA PRO A 111 0.94 -10.50 12.94
C PRO A 111 2.36 -10.03 13.29
N ASP A 112 3.00 -10.59 14.32
CA ASP A 112 4.41 -10.29 14.67
C ASP A 112 5.42 -10.84 13.64
N ASN A 113 5.00 -11.71 12.73
CA ASN A 113 5.82 -12.23 11.63
C ASN A 113 5.64 -11.46 10.31
N VAL A 114 4.83 -10.40 10.30
CA VAL A 114 4.55 -9.58 9.13
C VAL A 114 5.33 -8.25 9.22
N ASP A 115 6.00 -7.86 8.14
CA ASP A 115 6.74 -6.59 8.08
C ASP A 115 5.81 -5.42 7.72
N ALA A 116 4.89 -5.63 6.78
CA ALA A 116 3.89 -4.65 6.37
C ALA A 116 2.70 -5.32 5.68
N VAL A 117 1.55 -4.64 5.68
CA VAL A 117 0.36 -5.03 4.90
C VAL A 117 -0.21 -3.79 4.22
N ILE A 118 -0.50 -3.90 2.93
CA ILE A 118 -1.21 -2.89 2.16
C ILE A 118 -2.41 -3.49 1.44
N GLY A 119 -3.45 -2.72 1.19
CA GLY A 119 -4.59 -3.23 0.45
C GLY A 119 -5.43 -2.13 -0.17
N ARG A 120 -6.32 -2.54 -1.07
CA ARG A 120 -7.36 -1.65 -1.59
C ARG A 120 -8.31 -1.22 -0.47
N PRO A 121 -8.86 0.00 -0.49
CA PRO A 121 -9.90 0.45 0.44
C PRO A 121 -11.11 -0.48 0.53
N ASP A 122 -11.45 -1.19 -0.55
CA ASP A 122 -12.57 -2.15 -0.60
C ASP A 122 -12.20 -3.57 -0.12
N ARG A 123 -10.93 -3.82 0.22
CA ARG A 123 -10.40 -5.11 0.69
C ARG A 123 -10.55 -6.27 -0.31
N VAL A 124 -10.82 -5.99 -1.58
CA VAL A 124 -10.86 -7.03 -2.62
C VAL A 124 -9.47 -7.64 -2.84
N LEU A 125 -8.43 -6.83 -2.69
CA LEU A 125 -7.03 -7.24 -2.71
C LEU A 125 -6.29 -6.67 -1.49
N VAL A 126 -5.59 -7.55 -0.78
CA VAL A 126 -4.66 -7.21 0.30
C VAL A 126 -3.35 -7.94 0.05
N LEU A 127 -2.22 -7.25 0.18
CA LEU A 127 -0.88 -7.79 0.08
C LEU A 127 -0.18 -7.73 1.43
N ALA A 128 0.48 -8.81 1.81
CA ALA A 128 1.37 -8.83 2.97
C ALA A 128 2.79 -9.18 2.53
N HIS A 129 3.77 -8.57 3.19
CA HIS A 129 5.15 -9.02 3.15
C HIS A 129 5.49 -9.60 4.53
N VAL A 130 5.87 -10.87 4.55
CA VAL A 130 6.27 -11.58 5.76
C VAL A 130 7.77 -11.54 5.94
N LYS A 131 8.22 -11.63 7.18
CA LYS A 131 9.65 -11.67 7.49
C LYS A 131 10.31 -12.85 6.76
N PRO A 132 11.49 -12.67 6.14
CA PRO A 132 12.22 -13.74 5.45
C PRO A 132 12.44 -14.98 6.33
N VAL A 133 12.70 -14.78 7.62
CA VAL A 133 12.89 -15.88 8.58
C VAL A 133 11.63 -16.74 8.71
N TYR A 134 10.44 -16.14 8.64
CA TYR A 134 9.16 -16.86 8.72
C TYR A 134 8.89 -17.65 7.43
N ALA A 135 9.07 -17.02 6.26
CA ALA A 135 8.92 -17.70 4.97
C ALA A 135 9.88 -18.91 4.83
N ASN A 136 11.07 -18.84 5.42
CA ASN A 136 12.05 -19.94 5.36
C ASN A 136 11.71 -21.15 6.25
N ILE A 137 10.84 -21.01 7.26
CA ILE A 137 10.52 -22.08 8.22
C ILE A 137 9.13 -22.68 8.02
N ASP A 138 8.23 -21.96 7.35
CA ASP A 138 6.87 -22.43 7.05
C ASP A 138 6.87 -23.16 5.69
N PRO A 139 6.72 -24.49 5.64
CA PRO A 139 6.73 -25.23 4.39
C PRO A 139 5.53 -24.91 3.46
N LEU A 140 4.53 -24.18 3.95
CA LEU A 140 3.40 -23.70 3.15
C LEU A 140 3.67 -22.35 2.47
N LEU A 141 4.78 -21.70 2.82
CA LEU A 141 5.20 -20.43 2.23
C LEU A 141 6.46 -20.63 1.39
N ASP A 142 6.33 -20.44 0.09
CA ASP A 142 7.43 -20.47 -0.87
C ASP A 142 7.82 -19.07 -1.38
N SER A 143 7.23 -18.03 -0.79
CA SER A 143 7.48 -16.62 -1.06
C SER A 143 7.28 -15.79 0.21
N GLU A 144 7.97 -14.66 0.29
CA GLU A 144 7.76 -13.64 1.34
C GLU A 144 6.49 -12.80 1.10
N TYR A 145 5.85 -12.94 -0.07
CA TYR A 145 4.69 -12.14 -0.45
C TYR A 145 3.43 -12.98 -0.47
N LEU A 146 2.37 -12.42 0.11
CA LEU A 146 1.05 -13.01 0.18
C LEU A 146 0.02 -12.08 -0.44
N SER A 147 -0.99 -12.66 -1.05
CA SER A 147 -2.19 -11.94 -1.47
C SER A 147 -3.44 -12.57 -0.86
N TYR A 148 -4.37 -11.73 -0.44
CA TYR A 148 -5.75 -12.10 -0.16
C TYR A 148 -6.60 -11.52 -1.27
N ILE A 149 -7.18 -12.38 -2.10
CA ILE A 149 -8.02 -11.99 -3.24
C ILE A 149 -9.32 -12.78 -3.17
N TYR A 150 -10.46 -12.10 -3.24
CA TYR A 150 -11.80 -12.73 -3.21
C TYR A 150 -11.99 -13.79 -2.10
N LYS A 151 -11.47 -13.53 -0.90
CA LYS A 151 -11.53 -14.43 0.28
C LYS A 151 -10.59 -15.63 0.28
N GLY A 152 -9.66 -15.73 -0.66
CA GLY A 152 -8.58 -16.71 -0.63
C GLY A 152 -7.23 -16.04 -0.37
N ALA A 153 -6.49 -16.54 0.62
CA ALA A 153 -5.10 -16.17 0.86
C ALA A 153 -4.18 -17.13 0.11
N ASN A 154 -3.26 -16.61 -0.70
CA ASN A 154 -2.28 -17.39 -1.47
C ASN A 154 -0.91 -16.70 -1.46
N THR A 155 0.16 -17.48 -1.62
CA THR A 155 1.47 -16.93 -1.94
C THR A 155 1.44 -16.28 -3.32
N ILE A 156 2.20 -15.20 -3.47
CA ILE A 156 2.42 -14.55 -4.76
C ILE A 156 3.91 -14.34 -4.94
N TYR A 157 4.34 -14.20 -6.18
CA TYR A 157 5.76 -14.12 -6.53
C TYR A 157 6.03 -12.79 -7.16
N ARG A 158 7.08 -12.12 -6.68
CA ARG A 158 7.62 -10.94 -7.35
C ARG A 158 8.34 -11.39 -8.63
N VAL A 159 7.97 -10.77 -9.74
CA VAL A 159 8.51 -11.07 -11.08
C VAL A 159 8.90 -9.77 -11.79
N GLU A 160 9.63 -9.91 -12.90
CA GLU A 160 9.93 -8.79 -13.78
C GLU A 160 8.64 -8.12 -14.27
N CYS A 161 8.63 -6.78 -14.24
CA CYS A 161 7.55 -6.03 -14.86
C CYS A 161 7.67 -6.10 -16.38
N ASP A 162 6.59 -6.43 -17.06
CA ASP A 162 6.54 -6.45 -18.51
C ASP A 162 5.32 -5.68 -19.03
N ASP A 163 5.52 -5.01 -20.16
CA ASP A 163 4.50 -4.20 -20.82
C ASP A 163 3.81 -4.95 -21.98
N VAL A 164 3.72 -6.28 -21.89
CA VAL A 164 3.08 -7.12 -22.91
C VAL A 164 1.73 -7.54 -22.40
N ASN A 165 0.64 -7.25 -23.10
CA ASN A 165 -0.66 -7.80 -22.75
C ASN A 165 -0.62 -9.33 -22.73
N THR A 166 -1.16 -9.92 -21.68
CA THR A 166 -1.25 -11.36 -21.51
C THR A 166 -2.69 -11.79 -21.68
N ASP A 167 -2.92 -12.89 -22.40
CA ASP A 167 -4.26 -13.46 -22.50
C ASP A 167 -4.51 -14.31 -21.24
N ILE A 168 -4.79 -13.64 -20.12
CA ILE A 168 -5.10 -14.29 -18.83
C ILE A 168 -6.41 -15.12 -18.95
N LEU A 169 -7.21 -14.84 -19.98
CA LEU A 169 -8.46 -15.53 -20.28
C LEU A 169 -8.33 -16.54 -21.44
N ALA A 170 -7.12 -16.96 -21.81
CA ALA A 170 -6.90 -18.06 -22.74
C ALA A 170 -7.34 -19.41 -22.12
N ASN A 171 -8.65 -19.55 -21.96
CA ASN A 171 -9.44 -20.75 -21.69
C ASN A 171 -9.08 -21.53 -20.40
N PRO A 172 -9.71 -21.23 -19.25
CA PRO A 172 -9.57 -22.02 -18.02
C PRO A 172 -10.08 -23.47 -18.14
N HIS A 173 -10.65 -23.85 -19.30
CA HIS A 173 -11.14 -25.20 -19.60
C HIS A 173 -10.53 -25.82 -20.88
N ALA A 174 -9.45 -25.25 -21.45
CA ALA A 174 -8.93 -25.69 -22.75
C ALA A 174 -8.49 -27.15 -22.82
N ASN A 175 -8.23 -27.82 -21.69
CA ASN A 175 -7.71 -29.18 -21.65
C ASN A 175 -8.55 -30.19 -20.85
N ILE A 176 -9.85 -29.97 -20.65
CA ILE A 176 -10.70 -31.08 -20.18
C ILE A 176 -11.18 -31.87 -21.40
N VAL A 177 -10.32 -32.77 -21.90
CA VAL A 177 -10.76 -33.87 -22.76
C VAL A 177 -11.39 -34.91 -21.84
N ILE A 178 -12.72 -34.89 -21.73
CA ILE A 178 -13.44 -36.03 -21.17
C ILE A 178 -13.47 -37.11 -22.26
N ASP A 179 -12.50 -38.02 -22.22
CA ASP A 179 -12.62 -39.26 -22.97
C ASP A 179 -13.83 -40.02 -22.42
N ASN A 180 -14.91 -40.01 -23.19
CA ASN A 180 -16.05 -40.88 -22.93
C ASN A 180 -15.54 -42.32 -22.99
N VAL A 181 -15.37 -42.95 -21.83
CA VAL A 181 -15.13 -44.38 -21.71
C VAL A 181 -16.29 -45.06 -22.44
N LYS A 182 -15.99 -45.65 -23.61
CA LYS A 182 -16.92 -46.57 -24.26
C LYS A 182 -17.14 -47.74 -23.31
N GLU A 183 -18.29 -47.75 -22.63
CA GLU A 183 -18.84 -48.99 -22.09
C GLU A 183 -18.97 -49.97 -23.26
N THR A 184 -18.10 -50.96 -23.26
CA THR A 184 -18.17 -52.08 -24.18
C THR A 184 -19.03 -53.12 -23.48
N ILE A 185 -20.24 -53.34 -24.00
CA ILE A 185 -21.14 -54.43 -23.63
C ILE A 185 -20.56 -55.76 -24.12
#